data_AF-A0A4Q3CL91-F1
#
_entry.id   AF-A0A4Q3CL91-F1
#
_cell.length_a   1.000
_cell.length_b   1.000
_cell.length_c   1.000
_cell.angle_alpha   90.00
_cell.angle_beta   90.00
_cell.angle_gamma   90.00
#
_symmetry.space_group_name_H-M   'P 1'
#
loop_
_entity.id
_entity.type
_entity.pdbx_description
1 polymer ?
#
loop_
_entity_poly.entity_id
_entity_poly.type
_entity_poly.pdbx_seq_one_letter_code
_entity_poly.pdbx_strand_id
1 'polypeptide(L)' 'SLSDPQKLFNASLEGNTRRAIDLFEGDDVNAAALSTLVREAIAANAG' A
#
# COMPACT_ATOMS: atom_id res chain seq x y z
N SER A 1 4.64 -10.69 -4.09
CA SER A 1 3.41 -9.98 -3.70
C SER A 1 3.59 -9.42 -2.30
N LEU A 2 3.10 -8.22 -2.01
CA LEU A 2 3.22 -7.58 -0.69
C LEU A 2 2.02 -7.92 0.19
N SER A 3 2.30 -8.23 1.45
CA SER A 3 1.29 -8.37 2.49
C SER A 3 0.65 -7.01 2.75
N ASP A 4 -0.65 -7.02 3.06
CA ASP A 4 -1.39 -5.81 3.43
C ASP A 4 -2.36 -6.14 4.56
N PRO A 5 -1.86 -6.43 5.77
CA PRO A 5 -2.70 -6.84 6.90
C PRO A 5 -3.66 -5.73 7.34
N GLN A 6 -3.27 -4.47 7.12
CA GLN A 6 -4.07 -3.28 7.46
C GLN A 6 -5.04 -2.88 6.35
N LYS A 7 -5.08 -3.63 5.23
CA LYS A 7 -5.97 -3.41 4.09
C LYS A 7 -5.90 -1.98 3.55
N LEU A 8 -4.69 -1.44 3.45
CA LEU A 8 -4.44 -0.10 2.92
C LEU A 8 -4.79 0.02 1.44
N PHE A 9 -4.55 -1.03 0.64
CA PHE A 9 -4.91 -1.01 -0.77
C PHE A 9 -6.43 -1.10 -0.94
N ASN A 10 -7.03 0.01 -1.33
CA ASN A 10 -8.48 0.17 -1.54
C ASN A 10 -8.86 0.35 -3.02
N ALA A 11 -7.87 0.49 -3.90
CA ALA A 11 -8.07 0.66 -5.33
C ALA A 11 -7.18 -0.28 -6.15
N SER A 12 -7.60 -0.53 -7.39
CA SER A 12 -6.81 -1.26 -8.38
C SER A 12 -6.88 -0.48 -9.68
N LEU A 13 -5.72 -0.27 -10.32
CA LEU A 13 -5.72 0.05 -11.74
C LEU A 13 -6.09 -1.24 -12.48
N GLU A 14 -6.93 -1.16 -13.51
CA GLU A 14 -7.27 -2.32 -14.32
C GLU A 14 -5.99 -3.01 -14.82
N GLY A 15 -5.75 -4.23 -14.34
CA GLY A 15 -4.55 -5.01 -14.63
C GLY A 15 -3.92 -5.63 -13.38
N ASN A 16 -3.72 -6.95 -13.41
CA ASN A 16 -3.24 -7.82 -12.31
C ASN A 16 -1.87 -7.44 -11.68
N THR A 17 -1.22 -6.37 -12.13
CA THR A 17 0.15 -6.02 -11.77
C THR A 17 0.25 -4.81 -10.83
N ARG A 18 -0.82 -4.01 -10.66
CA ARG A 18 -0.77 -2.77 -9.85
C ARG A 18 -1.89 -2.72 -8.82
N ARG A 19 -1.53 -2.39 -7.57
CA ARG A 19 -2.46 -2.08 -6.47
C ARG A 19 -2.29 -0.61 -6.08
N ALA A 20 -3.37 0.07 -5.73
CA ALA A 20 -3.38 1.50 -5.41
C ALA A 20 -4.05 1.78 -4.07
N ILE A 21 -3.70 2.92 -3.49
CA ILE A 21 -4.32 3.50 -2.31
C ILE A 21 -4.84 4.87 -2.74
N ASP A 22 -6.15 5.00 -2.85
CA ASP A 22 -6.82 6.28 -3.02
C ASP A 22 -6.94 6.94 -1.65
N LEU A 23 -6.47 8.18 -1.56
CA LEU A 23 -6.59 9.05 -0.38
C LEU A 23 -7.41 10.28 -0.77
N PHE A 24 -8.44 10.58 0.00
CA PHE A 24 -9.32 11.73 -0.22
C PHE A 24 -9.01 12.87 0.75
N GLU A 25 -9.47 14.07 0.41
CA GLU A 25 -9.35 15.22 1.30
C GLU A 25 -10.11 14.95 2.61
N GLY A 26 -9.42 15.13 3.74
CA GLY A 26 -9.98 14.87 5.07
C GLY A 26 -9.79 13.44 5.58
N ASP A 27 -9.18 12.54 4.82
CA ASP A 27 -8.87 11.18 5.29
C ASP A 27 -7.80 11.19 6.39
N ASP A 28 -8.04 10.40 7.43
CA ASP A 28 -7.04 10.08 8.44
C ASP A 28 -6.06 9.02 7.91
N VAL A 29 -4.85 9.45 7.56
CA VAL A 29 -3.80 8.55 7.07
C VAL A 29 -3.13 7.83 8.24
N ASN A 30 -3.20 6.49 8.25
CA ASN A 30 -2.42 5.68 9.19
C ASN A 30 -0.93 5.66 8.80
N ALA A 31 -0.18 6.65 9.27
CA ALA A 31 1.24 6.83 8.94
C ALA A 31 2.11 5.62 9.31
N ALA A 32 1.82 4.94 10.43
CA ALA A 32 2.57 3.77 10.87
C ALA A 32 2.37 2.57 9.93
N ALA A 33 1.12 2.33 9.52
CA ALA A 33 0.80 1.28 8.57
C ALA A 33 1.41 1.58 7.19
N LEU A 34 1.28 2.82 6.71
CA LEU A 34 1.83 3.23 5.42
C LEU A 34 3.37 3.11 5.39
N SER A 35 4.06 3.54 6.45
CA SER A 35 5.52 3.41 6.55
C SER A 35 5.97 1.95 6.56
N THR A 36 5.22 1.08 7.25
CA THR A 36 5.47 -0.37 7.26
C THR A 36 5.34 -0.96 5.85
N LEU A 37 4.26 -0.63 5.14
CA LEU A 37 4.02 -1.10 3.78
C LEU A 37 5.17 -0.70 2.82
N VAL A 38 5.67 0.53 2.91
CA VAL A 38 6.81 0.99 2.10
C VAL A 38 8.09 0.22 2.43
N ARG A 39 8.36 -0.06 3.71
CA ARG A 39 9.54 -0.84 4.11
C ARG A 39 9.48 -2.28 3.60
N GLU A 40 8.30 -2.91 3.67
CA GLU A 40 8.10 -4.24 3.09
C GLU A 40 8.31 -4.23 1.56
N ALA A 41 7.83 -3.20 0.87
CA ALA A 41 8.07 -3.02 -0.57
C ALA A 41 9.55 -2.90 -0.91
N ILE A 42 10.32 -2.14 -0.12
CA ILE A 42 11.77 -2.04 -0.30
C ILE A 42 12.42 -3.41 -0.11
N ALA A 43 12.11 -4.10 0.99
CA ALA A 43 12.68 -5.42 1.28
C ALA A 43 12.38 -6.45 0.19
N ALA A 44 11.16 -6.43 -0.37
CA ALA A 44 10.76 -7.31 -1.45
C ALA A 44 11.50 -7.05 -2.77
N ASN A 45 11.98 -5.83 -3.00
CA ASN A 45 12.69 -5.43 -4.22
C ASN A 45 14.21 -5.39 -4.08
N ALA A 46 14.74 -5.48 -2.86
CA ALA A 46 16.18 -5.46 -2.58
C ALA A 46 16.86 -6.83 -2.79
N GLY A 47 16.15 -7.82 -3.32
CA GLY A 47 16.64 -9.15 -3.66
C GLY A 47 16.97 -9.32 -5.13
#